data_AF-A0AAD3CKF0-F1
#
_entry.id   AF-A0AAD3CKF0-F1
#
_cell.length_a   1.000
_cell.length_b   1.000
_cell.length_c   1.000
_cell.angle_alpha   90.00
_cell.angle_beta   90.00
_cell.angle_gamma   90.00
#
_symmetry.space_group_name_H-M   'P 1'
#
loop_
_entity.id
_entity.type
_entity.pdbx_description
1 polymer ?
#
loop_
_entity_poly.entity_id
_entity_poly.type
_entity_poly.pdbx_seq_one_letter_code
_entity_poly.pdbx_strand_id
1 'polypeptide(L)'
;MTSLAQELRDLKSQLQIVEEIRSEWEKDKEWEEGMTDLVKDTKTKLVELFGQSLHRLERFDPGERAVEKVVKKIPSCLSFVIRGTRLPIQSAASSFYVSYENLSSVKYIPLLAREGVKHNVGGEGMRGGLLCGDVLHDLVCSSHPEHPKEKDRICVDVFEQLKKEGLLMKEDIRNHDLIYLSGAMDGLENFEPVLEVLLEKYPNQAGYLFQKNNAGITAFEELEENAIEEEIMQSINSILSPKCSFPILHHALVAVPKYRDLFQNWFPWAYSLKDHNGRSLHQAVLAADGNCVKDNISIFASMSDDQIRTKDPVNTLYPFAAVASGEEGDLQKCFYLLRRQPCVLDPWSTVVRHHDNPRNKRRERDHLRYYRSIAQYQK
;
A
#
# COMPACT_ATOMS: atom_id res chain seq x y z
N MET A 1 -16.33 52.39 4.40
CA MET A 1 -16.22 51.07 3.74
C MET A 1 -17.48 50.30 4.09
N THR A 2 -18.33 50.01 3.09
CA THR A 2 -19.43 49.06 3.25
C THR A 2 -18.86 47.71 3.66
N SER A 3 -19.54 47.01 4.57
CA SER A 3 -19.13 45.65 4.94
C SER A 3 -19.42 44.72 3.75
N LEU A 4 -18.52 43.77 3.46
CA LEU A 4 -18.73 42.72 2.44
C LEU A 4 -20.09 42.01 2.60
N ALA A 5 -20.56 41.85 3.85
CA ALA A 5 -21.87 41.27 4.12
C ALA A 5 -23.03 42.12 3.58
N GLN A 6 -22.89 43.44 3.54
CA GLN A 6 -23.88 44.33 2.94
C GLN A 6 -23.86 44.21 1.42
N GLU A 7 -22.68 44.21 0.80
CA GLU A 7 -22.53 44.06 -0.65
C GLU A 7 -23.11 42.73 -1.15
N LEU A 8 -22.91 41.64 -0.40
CA LEU A 8 -23.52 40.34 -0.71
C LEU A 8 -25.04 40.33 -0.56
N ARG A 9 -25.59 41.08 0.42
CA ARG A 9 -27.04 41.25 0.57
C ARG A 9 -27.62 42.05 -0.59
N ASP A 10 -26.96 43.13 -0.98
CA ASP A 10 -27.40 43.98 -2.08
C ASP A 10 -27.35 43.22 -3.41
N LEU A 11 -26.26 42.48 -3.67
CA LEU A 11 -26.15 41.60 -4.84
C LEU A 11 -27.25 40.54 -4.87
N LYS A 12 -27.56 39.92 -3.72
CA LYS A 12 -28.65 38.94 -3.62
C LYS A 12 -30.00 39.58 -3.97
N SER A 13 -30.28 40.78 -3.47
CA SER A 13 -31.51 41.53 -3.78
C SER A 13 -31.59 41.87 -5.28
N GLN A 14 -30.47 42.29 -5.88
CA GLN A 14 -30.41 42.57 -7.32
C GLN A 14 -30.67 41.32 -8.17
N LEU A 15 -30.07 40.18 -7.82
CA LEU A 15 -30.31 38.90 -8.49
C LEU A 15 -31.77 38.44 -8.37
N GLN A 16 -32.43 38.73 -7.25
CA GLN A 16 -33.84 38.41 -7.09
C GLN A 16 -34.71 39.21 -8.05
N ILE A 17 -34.45 40.52 -8.21
CA ILE A 17 -35.17 41.37 -9.18
C ILE A 17 -34.98 40.84 -10.61
N VAL A 18 -33.75 40.43 -10.96
CA VAL A 18 -33.45 39.84 -12.27
C VAL A 18 -34.29 38.58 -12.53
N GLU A 19 -34.45 37.71 -11.54
CA GLU A 19 -35.32 36.52 -11.67
C GLU A 19 -36.80 36.89 -11.77
N GLU A 20 -37.27 37.93 -11.06
CA GLU A 20 -38.66 38.40 -11.10
C GLU A 20 -39.04 38.94 -12.50
N ILE A 21 -38.14 39.69 -13.15
CA ILE A 21 -38.40 40.28 -14.47
C ILE A 21 -38.01 39.35 -15.64
N ARG A 22 -37.39 38.20 -15.36
CA ARG A 22 -36.83 37.31 -16.39
C ARG A 22 -37.84 36.94 -17.48
N SER A 23 -39.07 36.59 -17.11
CA SER A 23 -40.12 36.18 -18.05
C SER A 23 -40.63 37.31 -18.94
N GLU A 24 -40.45 38.56 -18.53
CA GLU A 24 -40.82 39.74 -19.32
C GLU A 24 -39.78 40.04 -20.39
N TRP A 25 -38.50 39.77 -20.09
CA TRP A 25 -37.35 40.13 -20.94
C TRP A 25 -36.73 38.94 -21.69
N GLU A 26 -37.18 37.70 -21.46
CA GLU A 26 -36.63 36.50 -22.13
C GLU A 26 -36.78 36.50 -23.65
N LYS A 27 -37.65 37.35 -24.21
CA LYS A 27 -37.83 37.49 -25.67
C LYS A 27 -36.81 38.45 -26.29
N ASP A 28 -36.14 39.26 -25.48
CA ASP A 28 -35.07 40.15 -25.93
C ASP A 28 -33.75 39.37 -25.99
N LYS A 29 -33.29 39.11 -27.22
CA LYS A 29 -32.08 38.34 -27.47
C LYS A 29 -30.82 39.03 -26.93
N GLU A 30 -30.76 40.36 -26.97
CA GLU A 30 -29.61 41.11 -26.46
C GLU A 30 -29.54 41.00 -24.92
N TRP A 31 -30.71 41.06 -24.26
CA TRP A 31 -30.80 40.82 -22.82
C TRP A 31 -30.39 39.39 -22.43
N GLU A 32 -30.86 38.37 -23.16
CA GLU A 32 -30.51 36.97 -22.91
C GLU A 32 -28.99 36.72 -23.08
N GLU A 33 -28.39 37.26 -24.14
CA GLU A 33 -26.95 37.17 -24.40
C GLU A 33 -26.15 37.87 -23.28
N GLY A 34 -26.51 39.11 -22.92
CA GLY A 34 -25.84 39.86 -21.85
C GLY A 34 -25.93 39.18 -20.48
N MET A 35 -27.08 38.62 -20.13
CA MET A 35 -27.27 37.86 -18.89
C MET A 35 -26.47 36.55 -18.88
N THR A 36 -26.38 35.87 -20.03
CA THR A 36 -25.57 34.66 -20.19
C THR A 36 -24.09 34.97 -19.95
N ASP A 37 -23.58 36.07 -20.53
CA ASP A 37 -22.21 36.52 -20.34
C ASP A 37 -21.92 36.92 -18.89
N LEU A 38 -22.84 37.66 -18.25
CA LEU A 38 -22.71 38.04 -16.85
C LEU A 38 -22.66 36.81 -15.92
N VAL A 39 -23.54 35.83 -16.12
CA VAL A 39 -23.56 34.59 -15.34
C VAL A 39 -22.27 33.79 -15.56
N LYS A 40 -21.77 33.74 -16.78
CA LYS A 40 -20.51 33.07 -17.13
C LYS A 40 -19.32 33.73 -16.43
N ASP A 41 -19.18 35.06 -16.54
CA ASP A 41 -18.13 35.83 -15.88
C ASP A 41 -18.18 35.66 -14.35
N THR A 42 -19.37 35.74 -13.77
CA THR A 42 -19.58 35.54 -12.33
C THR A 42 -19.15 34.14 -11.89
N LYS A 43 -19.55 33.10 -12.63
CA LYS A 43 -19.13 31.71 -12.34
C LYS A 43 -17.61 31.57 -12.40
N THR A 44 -16.97 32.10 -13.43
CA THR A 44 -15.50 32.08 -13.56
C THR A 44 -14.82 32.74 -12.37
N LYS A 45 -15.23 33.96 -12.00
CA LYS A 45 -14.67 34.68 -10.86
C LYS A 45 -14.88 33.95 -9.54
N LEU A 46 -16.02 33.30 -9.33
CA LEU A 46 -16.26 32.46 -8.15
C LEU A 46 -15.32 31.25 -8.11
N VAL A 47 -15.12 30.58 -9.25
CA VAL A 47 -14.18 29.45 -9.37
C VAL A 47 -12.76 29.90 -9.03
N GLU A 48 -12.31 31.03 -9.57
CA GLU A 48 -11.00 31.59 -9.28
C GLU A 48 -10.84 31.95 -7.80
N LEU A 49 -11.81 32.67 -7.23
CA LEU A 49 -11.79 33.10 -5.83
C LEU A 49 -11.74 31.90 -4.87
N PHE A 50 -12.63 30.93 -5.05
CA PHE A 50 -12.65 29.74 -4.20
C PHE A 50 -11.47 28.82 -4.47
N GLY A 51 -11.03 28.67 -5.72
CA GLY A 51 -9.83 27.90 -6.06
C GLY A 51 -8.60 28.48 -5.35
N GLN A 52 -8.39 29.78 -5.45
CA GLN A 52 -7.33 30.49 -4.73
C GLN A 52 -7.44 30.39 -3.20
N SER A 53 -8.65 30.25 -2.67
CA SER A 53 -8.89 30.08 -1.23
C SER A 53 -8.56 28.65 -0.79
N LEU A 54 -8.88 27.64 -1.61
CA LEU A 54 -8.51 26.24 -1.36
C LEU A 54 -6.99 26.03 -1.43
N HIS A 55 -6.28 26.82 -2.23
CA HIS A 55 -4.81 26.82 -2.23
C HIS A 55 -4.17 27.43 -0.98
N ARG A 56 -4.97 28.08 -0.13
CA ARG A 56 -4.55 28.83 1.07
C ARG A 56 -5.26 28.34 2.32
N LEU A 57 -5.66 27.07 2.35
CA LEU A 57 -6.40 26.47 3.47
C LEU A 57 -5.62 26.58 4.78
N GLU A 58 -4.29 26.50 4.73
CA GLU A 58 -3.40 26.68 5.88
C GLU A 58 -3.53 28.07 6.50
N ARG A 59 -3.72 29.10 5.67
CA ARG A 59 -3.79 30.48 6.13
C ARG A 59 -5.14 30.82 6.75
N PHE A 60 -6.22 30.27 6.21
CA PHE A 60 -7.58 30.64 6.60
C PHE A 60 -8.22 29.66 7.59
N ASP A 61 -7.75 28.41 7.63
CA ASP A 61 -8.25 27.30 8.43
C ASP A 61 -9.80 27.26 8.55
N PRO A 62 -10.54 27.30 7.41
CA PRO A 62 -11.99 27.35 7.45
C PRO A 62 -12.58 26.04 8.00
N GLY A 63 -13.69 26.08 8.73
CA GLY A 63 -14.34 24.84 9.18
C GLY A 63 -14.62 23.88 8.02
N GLU A 64 -14.40 22.57 8.22
CA GLU A 64 -14.52 21.53 7.17
C GLU A 64 -15.88 21.58 6.45
N ARG A 65 -16.97 21.83 7.19
CA ARG A 65 -18.33 22.01 6.64
C ARG A 65 -18.43 23.17 5.63
N ALA A 66 -17.66 24.24 5.83
CA ALA A 66 -17.63 25.37 4.91
C ALA A 66 -16.91 24.98 3.60
N VAL A 67 -15.76 24.30 3.72
CA VAL A 67 -15.02 23.77 2.55
C VAL A 67 -15.90 22.79 1.78
N GLU A 68 -16.54 21.84 2.48
CA GLU A 68 -17.44 20.85 1.88
C GLU A 68 -18.60 21.53 1.11
N LYS A 69 -19.20 22.58 1.68
CA LYS A 69 -20.27 23.32 1.02
C LYS A 69 -19.78 24.01 -0.26
N VAL A 70 -18.58 24.57 -0.25
CA VAL A 70 -17.97 25.21 -1.43
C VAL A 70 -17.71 24.17 -2.52
N VAL A 71 -16.99 23.08 -2.21
CA VAL A 71 -16.59 22.10 -3.23
C VAL A 71 -17.79 21.34 -3.82
N LYS A 72 -18.87 21.13 -3.05
CA LYS A 72 -20.11 20.54 -3.57
C LYS A 72 -20.91 21.50 -4.46
N LYS A 73 -20.80 22.82 -4.25
CA LYS A 73 -21.57 23.82 -5.01
C LYS A 73 -20.80 24.37 -6.20
N ILE A 74 -19.47 24.38 -6.13
CA ILE A 74 -18.57 24.93 -7.14
C ILE A 74 -17.42 23.94 -7.37
N PRO A 75 -17.69 22.71 -7.84
CA PRO A 75 -16.68 21.66 -7.91
C PRO A 75 -15.51 21.96 -8.84
N SER A 76 -15.69 22.84 -9.84
CA SER A 76 -14.62 23.29 -10.73
C SER A 76 -13.48 24.01 -9.99
N CYS A 77 -13.70 24.54 -8.78
CA CYS A 77 -12.62 25.11 -7.98
C CYS A 77 -11.59 24.08 -7.51
N LEU A 78 -11.96 22.80 -7.45
CA LEU A 78 -11.02 21.69 -7.16
C LEU A 78 -10.01 21.47 -8.28
N SER A 79 -10.34 21.87 -9.51
CA SER A 79 -9.43 21.80 -10.67
C SER A 79 -8.77 23.14 -10.97
N PHE A 80 -8.92 24.12 -10.09
CA PHE A 80 -8.24 25.41 -10.24
C PHE A 80 -6.74 25.20 -10.03
N VAL A 81 -5.94 25.61 -11.01
CA VAL A 81 -4.49 25.39 -10.99
C VAL A 81 -3.76 26.70 -10.70
N ILE A 82 -2.85 26.68 -9.73
CA ILE A 82 -1.93 27.78 -9.46
C ILE A 82 -0.51 27.41 -9.94
N ARG A 83 0.22 28.42 -10.43
CA ARG A 83 1.62 28.29 -10.90
C ARG A 83 1.79 27.18 -11.96
N GLY A 84 0.79 27.02 -12.82
CA GLY A 84 0.86 26.18 -14.02
C GLY A 84 0.50 24.71 -13.83
N THR A 85 0.64 24.11 -12.64
CA THR A 85 0.38 22.67 -12.46
C THR A 85 -0.21 22.23 -11.12
N ARG A 86 -0.22 23.10 -10.10
CA ARG A 86 -0.61 22.69 -8.75
C ARG A 86 -2.12 22.78 -8.55
N LEU A 87 -2.74 21.67 -8.14
CA LEU A 87 -4.12 21.54 -7.69
C LEU A 87 -4.26 21.93 -6.21
N PRO A 88 -5.48 22.23 -5.71
CA PRO A 88 -5.68 22.60 -4.33
C PRO A 88 -5.31 21.50 -3.33
N ILE A 89 -5.53 20.23 -3.67
CA ILE A 89 -5.12 19.09 -2.83
C ILE A 89 -3.59 18.98 -2.67
N GLN A 90 -2.84 19.25 -3.74
CA GLN A 90 -1.38 19.39 -3.68
C GLN A 90 -0.97 20.61 -2.85
N SER A 91 -1.78 21.67 -2.87
CA SER A 91 -1.59 22.80 -1.96
C SER A 91 -1.73 22.43 -0.50
N ALA A 92 -2.76 21.66 -0.16
CA ALA A 92 -3.00 21.17 1.18
C ALA A 92 -1.89 20.23 1.67
N ALA A 93 -1.34 19.37 0.80
CA ALA A 93 -0.25 18.47 1.19
C ALA A 93 1.07 19.20 1.38
N SER A 94 1.43 20.09 0.44
CA SER A 94 2.73 20.77 0.47
C SER A 94 2.76 22.01 1.38
N SER A 95 1.71 22.34 2.14
CA SER A 95 1.73 23.50 3.05
C SER A 95 2.84 23.41 4.11
N PHE A 96 3.34 22.20 4.35
CA PHE A 96 4.48 21.91 5.22
C PHE A 96 5.72 22.76 4.93
N TYR A 97 6.16 22.86 3.67
CA TYR A 97 7.41 23.54 3.31
C TYR A 97 7.40 25.06 3.55
N VAL A 98 6.22 25.66 3.74
CA VAL A 98 6.07 27.12 3.86
C VAL A 98 6.05 27.55 5.34
N SER A 99 5.54 26.70 6.21
CA SER A 99 5.58 26.93 7.65
C SER A 99 5.53 25.60 8.38
N TYR A 100 6.65 25.22 8.99
CA TYR A 100 6.80 24.14 9.97
C TYR A 100 5.70 24.16 11.07
N GLU A 101 4.99 25.27 11.23
CA GLU A 101 3.97 25.41 12.25
C GLU A 101 2.58 24.91 11.84
N ASN A 102 2.27 24.72 10.56
CA ASN A 102 0.86 24.66 10.13
C ASN A 102 0.48 23.47 9.22
N LEU A 103 0.09 22.37 9.87
CA LEU A 103 -0.55 21.20 9.23
C LEU A 103 -2.08 21.32 9.16
N SER A 104 -2.66 22.49 9.46
CA SER A 104 -4.13 22.63 9.48
C SER A 104 -4.78 22.33 8.14
N SER A 105 -4.04 22.45 7.03
CA SER A 105 -4.57 22.18 5.69
C SER A 105 -4.60 20.68 5.33
N VAL A 106 -3.73 19.86 5.94
CA VAL A 106 -3.62 18.41 5.67
C VAL A 106 -4.93 17.69 5.94
N LYS A 107 -5.66 18.10 6.99
CA LYS A 107 -6.97 17.52 7.36
C LYS A 107 -8.04 17.63 6.27
N TYR A 108 -7.89 18.52 5.28
CA TYR A 108 -8.85 18.63 4.18
C TYR A 108 -8.58 17.64 3.04
N ILE A 109 -7.41 16.98 3.00
CA ILE A 109 -7.03 16.09 1.89
C ILE A 109 -8.07 15.00 1.63
N PRO A 110 -8.59 14.26 2.64
CA PRO A 110 -9.63 13.27 2.40
C PRO A 110 -10.90 13.86 1.76
N LEU A 111 -11.36 15.02 2.25
CA LEU A 111 -12.51 15.73 1.69
C LEU A 111 -12.26 16.14 0.23
N LEU A 112 -11.10 16.74 -0.06
CA LEU A 112 -10.75 17.21 -1.40
C LEU A 112 -10.63 16.03 -2.37
N ALA A 113 -9.98 14.93 -1.97
CA ALA A 113 -9.86 13.73 -2.79
C ALA A 113 -11.23 13.10 -3.06
N ARG A 114 -12.06 12.92 -2.03
CA ARG A 114 -13.40 12.32 -2.14
C ARG A 114 -14.32 13.09 -3.07
N GLU A 115 -14.40 14.41 -2.91
CA GLU A 115 -15.21 15.24 -3.80
C GLU A 115 -14.56 15.35 -5.19
N GLY A 116 -13.23 15.39 -5.26
CA GLY A 116 -12.47 15.40 -6.50
C GLY A 116 -12.72 14.17 -7.38
N VAL A 117 -12.85 12.98 -6.78
CA VAL A 117 -13.20 11.74 -7.51
C VAL A 117 -14.52 11.89 -8.26
N LYS A 118 -15.54 12.47 -7.63
CA LYS A 118 -16.88 12.66 -8.25
C LYS A 118 -16.86 13.57 -9.46
N HIS A 119 -15.85 14.44 -9.53
CA HIS A 119 -15.70 15.46 -10.58
C HIS A 119 -14.52 15.19 -11.50
N ASN A 120 -13.91 13.99 -11.44
CA ASN A 120 -12.75 13.59 -12.23
C ASN A 120 -11.57 14.58 -12.16
N VAL A 121 -11.36 15.17 -10.99
CA VAL A 121 -10.26 16.13 -10.76
C VAL A 121 -8.93 15.39 -10.91
N GLY A 122 -8.01 15.98 -11.69
CA GLY A 122 -6.73 15.36 -12.05
C GLY A 122 -6.81 14.41 -13.25
N GLY A 123 -8.01 13.99 -13.66
CA GLY A 123 -8.22 13.03 -14.75
C GLY A 123 -8.49 11.61 -14.26
N GLU A 124 -8.72 10.72 -15.22
CA GLU A 124 -9.12 9.33 -14.95
C GLU A 124 -8.04 8.59 -14.15
N GLY A 125 -8.45 7.85 -13.13
CA GLY A 125 -7.54 7.12 -12.24
C GLY A 125 -6.78 7.98 -11.22
N MET A 126 -6.81 9.32 -11.33
CA MET A 126 -6.03 10.20 -10.44
C MET A 126 -6.65 10.44 -9.06
N ARG A 127 -7.80 9.81 -8.79
CA ARG A 127 -8.53 9.83 -7.52
C ARG A 127 -8.71 11.23 -6.91
N GLY A 128 -9.22 12.14 -7.72
CA GLY A 128 -9.49 13.51 -7.30
C GLY A 128 -8.24 14.36 -7.10
N GLY A 129 -7.15 14.03 -7.80
CA GLY A 129 -5.85 14.69 -7.68
C GLY A 129 -4.95 14.12 -6.58
N LEU A 130 -5.40 13.11 -5.84
CA LEU A 130 -4.60 12.43 -4.81
C LEU A 130 -3.34 11.78 -5.39
N LEU A 131 -3.41 11.31 -6.64
CA LEU A 131 -2.27 10.74 -7.36
C LEU A 131 -1.58 11.73 -8.31
N CYS A 132 -2.00 13.00 -8.32
CA CYS A 132 -1.33 14.02 -9.10
C CYS A 132 -0.12 14.53 -8.31
N GLY A 133 1.08 14.40 -8.87
CA GLY A 133 2.32 14.79 -8.19
C GLY A 133 2.53 14.01 -6.89
N ASP A 134 3.09 14.69 -5.89
CA ASP A 134 3.66 14.04 -4.71
C ASP A 134 2.75 14.13 -3.47
N VAL A 135 1.42 14.17 -3.61
CA VAL A 135 0.49 14.36 -2.45
C VAL A 135 0.68 13.30 -1.37
N LEU A 136 0.76 12.01 -1.75
CA LEU A 136 0.97 10.93 -0.79
C LEU A 136 2.39 10.97 -0.19
N HIS A 137 3.37 11.36 -0.99
CA HIS A 137 4.75 11.55 -0.53
C HIS A 137 4.82 12.69 0.49
N ASP A 138 4.28 13.87 0.16
CA ASP A 138 4.18 15.04 1.04
C ASP A 138 3.45 14.71 2.36
N LEU A 139 2.42 13.86 2.32
CA LEU A 139 1.75 13.37 3.52
C LEU A 139 2.68 12.56 4.42
N VAL A 140 3.45 11.63 3.85
CA VAL A 140 4.44 10.86 4.62
C VAL A 140 5.54 11.77 5.16
N CYS A 141 6.04 12.71 4.35
CA CYS A 141 7.16 13.59 4.70
C CYS A 141 6.78 14.84 5.52
N SER A 142 5.53 14.94 5.99
CA SER A 142 5.05 16.12 6.74
C SER A 142 5.19 16.02 8.25
N SER A 143 5.72 14.89 8.73
CA SER A 143 6.29 14.78 10.06
C SER A 143 7.68 15.41 10.05
N HIS A 144 8.07 16.01 11.16
CA HIS A 144 9.41 16.59 11.33
C HIS A 144 9.80 16.34 12.78
N PRO A 145 11.07 16.06 13.12
CA PRO A 145 11.46 15.73 14.51
C PRO A 145 11.20 16.87 15.50
N GLU A 146 11.13 18.11 15.00
CA GLU A 146 10.82 19.30 15.80
C GLU A 146 9.32 19.55 15.97
N HIS A 147 8.45 18.72 15.39
CA HIS A 147 7.01 18.87 15.53
C HIS A 147 6.50 18.26 16.84
N PRO A 148 5.52 18.92 17.49
CA PRO A 148 4.76 18.26 18.55
C PRO A 148 4.12 16.99 18.00
N LYS A 149 4.22 15.86 18.71
CA LYS A 149 3.63 14.56 18.34
C LYS A 149 2.15 14.62 17.92
N GLU A 150 1.41 15.62 18.38
CA GLU A 150 0.03 15.89 17.98
C GLU A 150 -0.12 16.19 16.47
N LYS A 151 0.93 16.68 15.83
CA LYS A 151 0.96 17.00 14.40
C LYS A 151 1.09 15.75 13.53
N ASP A 152 1.96 14.82 13.91
CA ASP A 152 2.12 13.54 13.20
C ASP A 152 0.81 12.76 13.17
N ARG A 153 0.03 12.88 14.26
CA ARG A 153 -1.31 12.30 14.34
C ARG A 153 -2.26 12.76 13.25
N ILE A 154 -2.16 14.00 12.77
CA ILE A 154 -3.04 14.51 11.69
C ILE A 154 -2.80 13.72 10.40
N CYS A 155 -1.55 13.43 10.08
CA CYS A 155 -1.19 12.70 8.85
C CYS A 155 -1.64 11.24 8.93
N VAL A 156 -1.47 10.64 10.10
CA VAL A 156 -1.97 9.29 10.42
C VAL A 156 -3.49 9.23 10.29
N ASP A 157 -4.22 10.17 10.90
CA ASP A 157 -5.68 10.28 10.80
C ASP A 157 -6.13 10.45 9.33
N VAL A 158 -5.37 11.20 8.53
CA VAL A 158 -5.63 11.35 7.08
C VAL A 158 -5.41 10.03 6.32
N PHE A 159 -4.33 9.29 6.59
CA PHE A 159 -4.11 7.97 5.98
C PHE A 159 -5.21 6.99 6.37
N GLU A 160 -5.63 6.97 7.63
CA GLU A 160 -6.76 6.16 8.09
C GLU A 160 -8.06 6.51 7.35
N GLN A 161 -8.34 7.80 7.18
CA GLN A 161 -9.53 8.26 6.48
C GLN A 161 -9.47 7.91 4.98
N LEU A 162 -8.35 8.13 4.30
CA LEU A 162 -8.16 7.73 2.90
C LEU A 162 -8.32 6.21 2.73
N LYS A 163 -7.80 5.42 3.68
CA LYS A 163 -7.95 3.96 3.72
C LYS A 163 -9.40 3.53 3.92
N LYS A 164 -10.15 4.19 4.80
CA LYS A 164 -11.57 3.93 5.09
C LYS A 164 -12.46 4.27 3.88
N GLU A 165 -12.13 5.32 3.16
CA GLU A 165 -12.86 5.79 1.98
C GLU A 165 -12.48 5.03 0.69
N GLY A 166 -11.54 4.09 0.76
CA GLY A 166 -11.08 3.32 -0.40
C GLY A 166 -10.25 4.15 -1.39
N LEU A 167 -9.73 5.31 -0.95
CA LEU A 167 -8.88 6.20 -1.73
C LEU A 167 -7.40 5.82 -1.64
N LEU A 168 -6.99 5.14 -0.56
CA LEU A 168 -5.67 4.53 -0.42
C LEU A 168 -5.73 3.01 -0.63
N MET A 169 -5.08 2.54 -1.69
CA MET A 169 -5.01 1.17 -2.15
C MET A 169 -3.64 0.55 -1.83
N LYS A 170 -3.56 -0.79 -1.84
CA LYS A 170 -2.30 -1.49 -1.56
C LYS A 170 -1.21 -1.17 -2.61
N GLU A 171 -1.62 -0.95 -3.85
CA GLU A 171 -0.73 -0.61 -4.96
C GLU A 171 -0.02 0.73 -4.72
N ASP A 172 -0.65 1.66 -4.00
CA ASP A 172 -0.09 2.99 -3.75
C ASP A 172 1.12 2.93 -2.82
N ILE A 173 1.06 2.03 -1.83
CA ILE A 173 2.15 1.81 -0.88
C ILE A 173 3.43 1.49 -1.63
N ARG A 174 3.32 0.68 -2.69
CA ARG A 174 4.42 0.31 -3.56
C ARG A 174 4.77 1.41 -4.56
N ASN A 175 3.78 1.91 -5.29
CA ASN A 175 4.01 2.81 -6.43
C ASN A 175 4.57 4.17 -5.99
N HIS A 176 4.33 4.56 -4.74
CA HIS A 176 4.83 5.79 -4.14
C HIS A 176 5.85 5.53 -3.03
N ASP A 177 6.36 4.30 -2.90
CA ASP A 177 7.39 3.90 -1.94
C ASP A 177 7.10 4.41 -0.49
N LEU A 178 5.83 4.39 -0.07
CA LEU A 178 5.40 5.07 1.16
C LEU A 178 6.11 4.57 2.43
N ILE A 179 6.44 3.26 2.47
CA ILE A 179 7.17 2.66 3.59
C ILE A 179 8.65 3.08 3.61
N TYR A 180 9.25 3.28 2.43
CA TYR A 180 10.61 3.81 2.34
C TYR A 180 10.66 5.26 2.80
N LEU A 181 9.75 6.08 2.29
CA LEU A 181 9.67 7.50 2.62
C LEU A 181 9.44 7.75 4.12
N SER A 182 8.64 6.91 4.78
CA SER A 182 8.37 7.06 6.21
C SER A 182 9.58 6.76 7.07
N GLY A 183 10.52 5.93 6.59
CA GLY A 183 11.77 5.65 7.30
C GLY A 183 12.89 6.64 7.00
N ALA A 184 12.88 7.25 5.80
CA ALA A 184 13.98 8.09 5.32
C ALA A 184 14.03 9.51 5.91
N MET A 185 12.88 10.09 6.28
CA MET A 185 12.83 11.53 6.57
C MET A 185 13.06 11.87 8.04
N ASP A 186 12.47 11.11 8.97
CA ASP A 186 12.43 11.49 10.40
C ASP A 186 12.72 10.33 11.36
N GLY A 187 13.31 9.24 10.85
CA GLY A 187 13.58 8.05 11.64
C GLY A 187 12.31 7.38 12.18
N LEU A 188 12.39 6.84 13.41
CA LEU A 188 11.33 5.99 13.96
C LEU A 188 10.03 6.70 14.32
N GLU A 189 10.08 7.99 14.67
CA GLU A 189 8.91 8.71 15.19
C GLU A 189 7.79 8.85 14.15
N ASN A 190 8.14 9.06 12.89
CA ASN A 190 7.20 9.09 11.76
C ASN A 190 6.93 7.69 11.20
N PHE A 191 7.98 6.86 11.14
CA PHE A 191 7.90 5.53 10.58
C PHE A 191 6.87 4.64 11.28
N GLU A 192 6.86 4.59 12.62
CA GLU A 192 5.97 3.71 13.38
C GLU A 192 4.48 3.91 13.07
N PRO A 193 3.89 5.11 13.26
CA PRO A 193 2.46 5.28 13.11
C PRO A 193 2.01 5.20 11.65
N VAL A 194 2.85 5.64 10.69
CA VAL A 194 2.57 5.46 9.26
C VAL A 194 2.58 3.97 8.91
N LEU A 195 3.61 3.24 9.34
CA LEU A 195 3.72 1.80 9.08
C LEU A 195 2.54 1.04 9.70
N GLU A 196 2.13 1.38 10.92
CA GLU A 196 0.97 0.78 11.59
C GLU A 196 -0.30 0.93 10.73
N VAL A 197 -0.62 2.15 10.27
CA VAL A 197 -1.81 2.40 9.44
C VAL A 197 -1.76 1.66 8.11
N LEU A 198 -0.60 1.63 7.46
CA LEU A 198 -0.41 0.96 6.17
C LEU A 198 -0.53 -0.57 6.30
N LEU A 199 0.03 -1.14 7.36
CA LEU A 199 0.08 -2.60 7.56
C LEU A 199 -1.16 -3.19 8.24
N GLU A 200 -1.96 -2.40 8.98
CA GLU A 200 -3.19 -2.88 9.62
C GLU A 200 -4.12 -3.58 8.61
N LYS A 201 -4.30 -2.98 7.43
CA LYS A 201 -5.17 -3.52 6.36
C LYS A 201 -4.41 -4.34 5.32
N TYR A 202 -3.13 -4.03 5.12
CA TYR A 202 -2.31 -4.64 4.09
C TYR A 202 -1.03 -5.26 4.66
N PRO A 203 -1.13 -6.22 5.60
CA PRO A 203 0.05 -6.78 6.29
C PRO A 203 1.04 -7.40 5.31
N ASN A 204 0.56 -7.94 4.18
CA ASN A 204 1.38 -8.49 3.10
C ASN A 204 2.27 -7.45 2.39
N GLN A 205 2.14 -6.15 2.69
CA GLN A 205 2.98 -5.08 2.14
C GLN A 205 4.20 -4.77 3.01
N ALA A 206 4.34 -5.39 4.19
CA ALA A 206 5.52 -5.26 5.02
C ALA A 206 6.82 -5.75 4.34
N GLY A 207 6.70 -6.53 3.25
CA GLY A 207 7.85 -6.90 2.43
C GLY A 207 8.53 -5.70 1.76
N TYR A 208 7.83 -4.57 1.62
CA TYR A 208 8.42 -3.34 1.08
C TYR A 208 9.42 -2.67 2.02
N LEU A 209 9.50 -3.09 3.29
CA LEU A 209 10.62 -2.72 4.18
C LEU A 209 11.97 -3.07 3.56
N PHE A 210 12.02 -4.11 2.73
CA PHE A 210 13.23 -4.60 2.08
C PHE A 210 13.21 -4.39 0.56
N GLN A 211 12.25 -3.63 0.04
CA GLN A 211 12.29 -3.22 -1.35
C GLN A 211 13.38 -2.16 -1.50
N LYS A 212 14.30 -2.38 -2.45
CA LYS A 212 15.34 -1.41 -2.78
C LYS A 212 14.76 -0.29 -3.62
N ASN A 213 15.11 0.95 -3.27
CA ASN A 213 14.84 2.14 -4.08
C ASN A 213 15.78 2.22 -5.30
N ASN A 214 15.74 3.32 -6.05
CA ASN A 214 16.63 3.55 -7.20
C ASN A 214 18.13 3.65 -6.83
N ALA A 215 18.46 3.92 -5.57
CA ALA A 215 19.82 3.92 -5.04
C ALA A 215 20.28 2.53 -4.56
N GLY A 216 19.39 1.53 -4.58
CA GLY A 216 19.70 0.19 -4.09
C GLY A 216 19.59 0.03 -2.57
N ILE A 217 19.03 1.01 -1.86
CA ILE A 217 18.87 1.06 -0.40
C ILE A 217 17.43 0.68 -0.04
N THR A 218 17.27 -0.13 1.00
CA THR A 218 15.96 -0.51 1.55
C THR A 218 15.49 0.45 2.65
N ALA A 219 14.18 0.47 2.93
CA ALA A 219 13.63 1.25 4.04
C ALA A 219 14.25 0.85 5.39
N PHE A 220 14.52 -0.43 5.58
CA PHE A 220 15.17 -0.94 6.78
C PHE A 220 16.62 -0.46 6.92
N GLU A 221 17.40 -0.50 5.84
CA GLU A 221 18.78 0.01 5.84
C GLU A 221 18.82 1.52 6.13
N GLU A 222 17.88 2.29 5.55
CA GLU A 222 17.74 3.72 5.82
C GLU A 222 17.41 4.00 7.29
N LEU A 223 16.54 3.19 7.91
CA LEU A 223 16.25 3.31 9.34
C LEU A 223 17.47 3.01 10.22
N GLU A 224 18.25 1.98 9.86
CA GLU A 224 19.46 1.60 10.60
C GLU A 224 20.50 2.72 10.64
N GLU A 225 20.59 3.54 9.58
CA GLU A 225 21.47 4.72 9.56
C GLU A 225 21.01 5.83 10.52
N ASN A 226 19.72 5.89 10.84
CA ASN A 226 19.09 6.99 11.57
C ASN A 226 18.62 6.65 13.00
N ALA A 227 18.59 5.36 13.37
CA ALA A 227 18.08 4.91 14.67
C ALA A 227 18.85 3.70 15.22
N ILE A 228 18.66 3.41 16.52
CA ILE A 228 19.29 2.27 17.18
C ILE A 228 18.58 0.98 16.74
N GLU A 229 19.35 -0.04 16.32
CA GLU A 229 18.84 -1.33 15.84
C GLU A 229 17.78 -1.95 16.76
N GLU A 230 17.99 -1.92 18.08
CA GLU A 230 17.05 -2.47 19.06
C GLU A 230 15.70 -1.75 19.05
N GLU A 231 15.70 -0.42 18.92
CA GLU A 231 14.48 0.39 18.84
C GLU A 231 13.72 0.07 17.55
N ILE A 232 14.42 0.03 16.41
CA ILE A 232 13.81 -0.30 15.11
C ILE A 232 13.14 -1.68 15.16
N MET A 233 13.83 -2.67 15.70
CA MET A 233 13.29 -4.02 15.78
C MET A 233 12.14 -4.13 16.76
N GLN A 234 12.18 -3.40 17.88
CA GLN A 234 11.06 -3.31 18.82
C GLN A 234 9.83 -2.67 18.16
N SER A 235 10.01 -1.59 17.42
CA SER A 235 8.98 -0.91 16.62
C SER A 235 8.32 -1.88 15.64
N ILE A 236 9.12 -2.49 14.76
CA ILE A 236 8.63 -3.42 13.73
C ILE A 236 7.94 -4.63 14.39
N ASN A 237 8.47 -5.16 15.50
CA ASN A 237 7.86 -6.30 16.19
C ASN A 237 6.56 -5.95 16.92
N SER A 238 6.41 -4.72 17.40
CA SER A 238 5.15 -4.26 18.00
C SER A 238 4.02 -4.17 16.97
N ILE A 239 4.35 -3.73 15.75
CA ILE A 239 3.42 -3.60 14.61
C ILE A 239 3.13 -4.99 14.00
N LEU A 240 4.18 -5.79 13.78
CA LEU A 240 4.08 -7.13 13.22
C LEU A 240 3.79 -8.16 14.33
N SER A 241 2.53 -8.26 14.74
CA SER A 241 2.14 -9.29 15.70
C SER A 241 2.23 -10.71 15.10
N PRO A 242 2.42 -11.76 15.92
CA PRO A 242 2.32 -13.16 15.49
C PRO A 242 0.96 -13.52 14.85
N LYS A 243 -0.08 -12.71 15.07
CA LYS A 243 -1.40 -12.90 14.47
C LYS A 243 -1.43 -12.48 13.00
N CYS A 244 -0.51 -11.62 12.56
CA CYS A 244 -0.55 -11.01 11.23
C CYS A 244 -0.26 -12.00 10.09
N SER A 245 0.11 -13.26 10.37
CA SER A 245 0.43 -14.30 9.38
C SER A 245 1.37 -13.82 8.26
N PHE A 246 2.18 -12.79 8.57
CA PHE A 246 3.00 -12.12 7.59
C PHE A 246 4.39 -12.77 7.54
N PRO A 247 4.85 -13.23 6.36
CA PRO A 247 6.12 -13.94 6.20
C PRO A 247 7.35 -13.01 6.24
N ILE A 248 7.50 -12.15 7.26
CA ILE A 248 8.60 -11.15 7.35
C ILE A 248 9.98 -11.77 7.13
N LEU A 249 10.24 -12.94 7.72
CA LEU A 249 11.50 -13.66 7.53
C LEU A 249 11.76 -14.03 6.07
N HIS A 250 10.73 -14.34 5.29
CA HIS A 250 10.92 -14.70 3.88
C HIS A 250 11.42 -13.49 3.11
N HIS A 251 10.87 -12.31 3.40
CA HIS A 251 11.30 -11.09 2.75
C HIS A 251 12.71 -10.66 3.22
N ALA A 252 12.97 -10.66 4.53
CA ALA A 252 14.26 -10.26 5.09
C ALA A 252 15.41 -11.15 4.56
N LEU A 253 15.25 -12.47 4.59
CA LEU A 253 16.30 -13.41 4.21
C LEU A 253 16.57 -13.43 2.70
N VAL A 254 15.57 -13.09 1.88
CA VAL A 254 15.72 -13.01 0.42
C VAL A 254 16.31 -11.67 0.00
N ALA A 255 15.85 -10.56 0.57
CA ALA A 255 16.23 -9.23 0.11
C ALA A 255 17.48 -8.68 0.81
N VAL A 256 17.67 -8.98 2.10
CA VAL A 256 18.74 -8.43 2.94
C VAL A 256 19.33 -9.52 3.87
N PRO A 257 19.93 -10.59 3.31
CA PRO A 257 20.37 -11.75 4.09
C PRO A 257 21.40 -11.42 5.20
N LYS A 258 22.11 -10.29 5.12
CA LYS A 258 23.00 -9.81 6.19
C LYS A 258 22.30 -9.62 7.55
N TYR A 259 21.00 -9.30 7.57
CA TYR A 259 20.23 -9.14 8.83
C TYR A 259 19.52 -10.42 9.27
N ARG A 260 19.88 -11.57 8.70
CA ARG A 260 19.20 -12.84 8.98
C ARG A 260 19.11 -13.13 10.47
N ASP A 261 20.23 -13.13 11.18
CA ASP A 261 20.27 -13.54 12.59
C ASP A 261 19.43 -12.59 13.45
N LEU A 262 19.49 -11.28 13.15
CA LEU A 262 18.66 -10.25 13.77
C LEU A 262 17.17 -10.57 13.60
N PHE A 263 16.70 -10.74 12.37
CA PHE A 263 15.29 -11.03 12.11
C PHE A 263 14.85 -12.40 12.65
N GLN A 264 15.71 -13.42 12.60
CA GLN A 264 15.40 -14.75 13.18
C GLN A 264 15.21 -14.68 14.70
N ASN A 265 16.00 -13.86 15.39
CA ASN A 265 15.89 -13.66 16.84
C ASN A 265 14.61 -12.91 17.23
N TRP A 266 14.23 -11.88 16.47
CA TRP A 266 13.03 -11.08 16.77
C TRP A 266 11.72 -11.72 16.29
N PHE A 267 11.77 -12.50 15.19
CA PHE A 267 10.57 -13.09 14.57
C PHE A 267 10.62 -14.62 14.48
N PRO A 268 10.93 -15.36 15.56
CA PRO A 268 11.05 -16.82 15.50
C PRO A 268 9.74 -17.51 15.08
N TRP A 269 8.60 -16.88 15.38
CA TRP A 269 7.27 -17.38 15.00
C TRP A 269 7.04 -17.38 13.49
N ALA A 270 7.66 -16.46 12.75
CA ALA A 270 7.48 -16.33 11.31
C ALA A 270 8.18 -17.44 10.50
N TYR A 271 9.01 -18.26 11.15
CA TYR A 271 9.74 -19.36 10.51
C TYR A 271 8.80 -20.42 9.92
N SER A 272 7.66 -20.63 10.58
CA SER A 272 6.66 -21.64 10.19
C SER A 272 5.65 -21.14 9.15
N LEU A 273 5.66 -19.84 8.86
CA LEU A 273 4.74 -19.25 7.90
C LEU A 273 5.09 -19.63 6.47
N LYS A 274 4.12 -19.42 5.59
CA LYS A 274 4.30 -19.53 4.14
C LYS A 274 4.19 -18.15 3.52
N ASP A 275 4.92 -17.93 2.44
CA ASP A 275 4.78 -16.70 1.65
C ASP A 275 3.42 -16.65 0.89
N HIS A 276 3.18 -15.55 0.18
CA HIS A 276 1.97 -15.36 -0.63
C HIS A 276 1.82 -16.38 -1.77
N ASN A 277 2.91 -17.09 -2.13
CA ASN A 277 2.92 -18.16 -3.11
C ASN A 277 2.80 -19.56 -2.47
N GLY A 278 2.65 -19.63 -1.15
CA GLY A 278 2.58 -20.88 -0.39
C GLY A 278 3.93 -21.54 -0.14
N ARG A 279 5.05 -20.86 -0.43
CA ARG A 279 6.41 -21.37 -0.20
C ARG A 279 6.73 -21.35 1.29
N SER A 280 7.43 -22.37 1.77
CA SER A 280 8.11 -22.28 3.07
C SER A 280 9.30 -21.32 3.00
N LEU A 281 9.86 -20.96 4.16
CA LEU A 281 11.05 -20.11 4.25
C LEU A 281 12.21 -20.68 3.43
N HIS A 282 12.46 -21.98 3.55
CA HIS A 282 13.48 -22.69 2.77
C HIS A 282 13.23 -22.57 1.26
N GLN A 283 11.99 -22.77 0.82
CA GLN A 283 11.64 -22.67 -0.60
C GLN A 283 11.80 -21.24 -1.13
N ALA A 284 11.42 -20.23 -0.35
CA ALA A 284 11.61 -18.83 -0.73
C ALA A 284 13.09 -18.47 -0.87
N VAL A 285 13.93 -18.88 0.09
CA VAL A 285 15.40 -18.67 0.03
C VAL A 285 16.03 -19.38 -1.17
N LEU A 286 15.58 -20.60 -1.48
CA LEU A 286 16.08 -21.37 -2.62
C LEU A 286 15.60 -20.87 -3.99
N ALA A 287 14.40 -20.28 -4.04
CA ALA A 287 13.83 -19.71 -5.25
C ALA A 287 14.37 -18.29 -5.54
N ALA A 288 15.05 -17.67 -4.58
CA ALA A 288 15.76 -16.43 -4.75
C ALA A 288 17.07 -16.62 -5.54
N ASP A 289 17.76 -15.52 -5.80
CA ASP A 289 19.11 -15.46 -6.38
C ASP A 289 20.08 -16.47 -5.70
N GLY A 290 20.98 -17.08 -6.47
CA GLY A 290 22.03 -17.98 -5.97
C GLY A 290 22.90 -17.38 -4.84
N ASN A 291 23.08 -16.05 -4.79
CA ASN A 291 23.76 -15.37 -3.69
C ASN A 291 23.02 -15.53 -2.36
N CYS A 292 21.69 -15.49 -2.37
CA CYS A 292 20.87 -15.69 -1.18
C CYS A 292 21.15 -17.06 -0.53
N VAL A 293 21.39 -18.11 -1.33
CA VAL A 293 21.71 -19.45 -0.81
C VAL A 293 23.12 -19.51 -0.20
N LYS A 294 24.07 -18.70 -0.66
CA LYS A 294 25.42 -18.61 -0.07
C LYS A 294 25.36 -17.93 1.31
N ASP A 295 24.56 -16.88 1.44
CA ASP A 295 24.44 -16.14 2.70
C ASP A 295 23.56 -16.88 3.74
N ASN A 296 22.75 -17.85 3.28
CA ASN A 296 21.82 -18.62 4.12
C ASN A 296 22.17 -20.11 4.26
N ILE A 297 23.46 -20.49 4.27
CA ILE A 297 23.91 -21.91 4.31
C ILE A 297 23.26 -22.72 5.45
N SER A 298 23.09 -22.15 6.64
CA SER A 298 22.51 -22.92 7.75
C SER A 298 21.00 -23.16 7.62
N ILE A 299 20.26 -22.34 6.85
CA ILE A 299 18.86 -22.63 6.48
C ILE A 299 18.81 -23.85 5.56
N PHE A 300 19.70 -23.88 4.58
CA PHE A 300 19.84 -25.01 3.68
C PHE A 300 20.23 -26.30 4.43
N ALA A 301 21.18 -26.22 5.38
CA ALA A 301 21.58 -27.36 6.18
C ALA A 301 20.45 -27.89 7.08
N SER A 302 19.57 -27.00 7.56
CA SER A 302 18.47 -27.34 8.49
C SER A 302 17.22 -27.92 7.83
N MET A 303 17.18 -28.02 6.49
CA MET A 303 16.03 -28.61 5.79
C MET A 303 15.75 -30.03 6.27
N SER A 304 14.49 -30.34 6.59
CA SER A 304 14.07 -31.70 6.89
C SER A 304 13.96 -32.55 5.60
N ASP A 305 14.00 -33.86 5.74
CA ASP A 305 13.86 -34.78 4.61
C ASP A 305 12.52 -34.61 3.87
N ASP A 306 11.45 -34.29 4.60
CA ASP A 306 10.14 -34.00 4.01
C ASP A 306 10.15 -32.68 3.23
N GLN A 307 10.84 -31.65 3.72
CA GLN A 307 11.01 -30.40 2.99
C GLN A 307 11.83 -30.61 1.70
N ILE A 308 12.86 -31.46 1.74
CA ILE A 308 13.65 -31.82 0.54
C ILE A 308 12.79 -32.56 -0.50
N ARG A 309 11.79 -33.33 -0.05
CA ARG A 309 10.83 -34.02 -0.94
C ARG A 309 9.67 -33.15 -1.39
N THR A 310 9.50 -31.95 -0.85
CA THR A 310 8.37 -31.08 -1.18
C THR A 310 8.75 -30.15 -2.32
N LYS A 311 8.00 -30.24 -3.43
CA LYS A 311 8.18 -29.34 -4.57
C LYS A 311 7.77 -27.92 -4.21
N ASP A 312 8.49 -26.95 -4.78
CA ASP A 312 8.07 -25.55 -4.74
C ASP A 312 6.69 -25.41 -5.40
N PRO A 313 5.73 -24.74 -4.75
CA PRO A 313 4.37 -24.62 -5.28
C PRO A 313 4.26 -23.78 -6.56
N VAL A 314 5.26 -22.95 -6.89
CA VAL A 314 5.21 -22.05 -8.06
C VAL A 314 5.90 -22.69 -9.26
N ASN A 315 7.16 -23.10 -9.10
CA ASN A 315 7.96 -23.61 -10.23
C ASN A 315 7.94 -25.15 -10.32
N THR A 316 7.34 -25.84 -9.36
CA THR A 316 7.24 -27.31 -9.29
C THR A 316 8.57 -28.06 -9.20
N LEU A 317 9.67 -27.34 -8.94
CA LEU A 317 11.00 -27.91 -8.77
C LEU A 317 11.17 -28.48 -7.36
N TYR A 318 11.92 -29.57 -7.26
CA TYR A 318 12.47 -29.99 -5.97
C TYR A 318 13.58 -29.02 -5.54
N PRO A 319 13.87 -28.91 -4.23
CA PRO A 319 14.95 -28.08 -3.70
C PRO A 319 16.30 -28.22 -4.43
N PHE A 320 16.74 -29.44 -4.78
CA PHE A 320 18.00 -29.63 -5.50
C PHE A 320 17.95 -29.05 -6.92
N ALA A 321 16.80 -29.15 -7.58
CA ALA A 321 16.60 -28.62 -8.93
C ALA A 321 16.46 -27.10 -8.91
N ALA A 322 15.85 -26.53 -7.87
CA ALA A 322 15.81 -25.09 -7.65
C ALA A 322 17.22 -24.51 -7.51
N VAL A 323 18.07 -25.13 -6.66
CA VAL A 323 19.49 -24.75 -6.52
C VAL A 323 20.25 -24.86 -7.85
N ALA A 324 20.02 -25.94 -8.60
CA ALA A 324 20.67 -26.15 -9.90
C ALA A 324 20.24 -25.14 -10.97
N SER A 325 19.01 -24.60 -10.86
CA SER A 325 18.45 -23.66 -11.83
C SER A 325 18.85 -22.20 -11.63
N GLY A 326 19.49 -21.86 -10.51
CA GLY A 326 20.01 -20.52 -10.27
C GLY A 326 21.15 -20.15 -11.24
N GLU A 327 21.38 -18.84 -11.44
CA GLU A 327 22.42 -18.34 -12.35
C GLU A 327 23.82 -18.89 -12.03
N GLU A 328 24.10 -19.15 -10.75
CA GLU A 328 25.33 -19.77 -10.26
C GLU A 328 25.07 -21.16 -9.65
N GLY A 329 24.47 -22.06 -10.44
CA GLY A 329 24.13 -23.41 -9.98
C GLY A 329 25.20 -24.08 -9.12
N ASP A 330 24.90 -24.29 -7.83
CA ASP A 330 25.85 -24.84 -6.86
C ASP A 330 25.74 -26.38 -6.82
N LEU A 331 26.61 -27.04 -7.60
CA LEU A 331 26.61 -28.50 -7.69
C LEU A 331 26.85 -29.18 -6.35
N GLN A 332 27.66 -28.60 -5.45
CA GLN A 332 27.92 -29.21 -4.14
C GLN A 332 26.66 -29.25 -3.29
N LYS A 333 25.89 -28.15 -3.28
CA LYS A 333 24.58 -28.09 -2.63
C LYS A 333 23.57 -29.03 -3.29
N CYS A 334 23.55 -29.12 -4.62
CA CYS A 334 22.71 -30.08 -5.33
C CYS A 334 23.00 -31.52 -4.90
N PHE A 335 24.29 -31.91 -4.89
CA PHE A 335 24.72 -33.24 -4.44
C PHE A 335 24.39 -33.50 -2.97
N TYR A 336 24.53 -32.50 -2.10
CA TYR A 336 24.15 -32.63 -0.69
C TYR A 336 22.66 -32.99 -0.54
N LEU A 337 21.77 -32.25 -1.20
CA LEU A 337 20.32 -32.51 -1.14
C LEU A 337 19.96 -33.87 -1.72
N LEU A 338 20.54 -34.22 -2.88
CA LEU A 338 20.33 -35.52 -3.52
C LEU A 338 20.85 -36.69 -2.67
N ARG A 339 21.99 -36.53 -2.01
CA ARG A 339 22.55 -37.56 -1.11
C ARG A 339 21.63 -37.79 0.09
N ARG A 340 21.02 -36.73 0.63
CA ARG A 340 20.07 -36.85 1.73
C ARG A 340 18.78 -37.54 1.29
N GLN A 341 18.26 -37.22 0.11
CA GLN A 341 17.01 -37.76 -0.40
C GLN A 341 17.13 -38.25 -1.85
N PRO A 342 17.81 -39.38 -2.12
CA PRO A 342 18.03 -39.85 -3.49
C PRO A 342 16.74 -40.29 -4.18
N CYS A 343 15.69 -40.63 -3.42
CA CYS A 343 14.41 -41.06 -3.97
C CYS A 343 13.67 -39.98 -4.76
N VAL A 344 14.03 -38.70 -4.64
CA VAL A 344 13.42 -37.62 -5.45
C VAL A 344 13.75 -37.74 -6.95
N LEU A 345 14.77 -38.55 -7.30
CA LEU A 345 15.14 -38.85 -8.68
C LEU A 345 14.38 -40.03 -9.29
N ASP A 346 13.63 -40.80 -8.49
CA ASP A 346 12.88 -41.96 -8.96
C ASP A 346 11.37 -41.67 -8.90
N PRO A 347 10.76 -41.21 -10.01
CA PRO A 347 9.33 -40.92 -10.07
C PRO A 347 8.46 -42.13 -9.66
N TRP A 348 8.95 -43.34 -9.89
CA TRP A 348 8.22 -44.59 -9.72
C TRP A 348 8.20 -45.07 -8.27
N SER A 349 9.20 -44.71 -7.46
CA SER A 349 9.29 -45.10 -6.05
C SER A 349 8.14 -44.58 -5.18
N THR A 350 7.56 -43.42 -5.55
CA THR A 350 6.44 -42.78 -4.84
C THR A 350 5.10 -43.50 -5.06
N VAL A 351 4.90 -44.11 -6.23
CA VAL A 351 3.66 -44.84 -6.56
C VAL A 351 3.58 -46.15 -5.79
N VAL A 352 4.73 -46.79 -5.54
CA VAL A 352 4.77 -48.13 -4.91
C VAL A 352 4.53 -48.06 -3.40
N ARG A 353 4.94 -46.99 -2.70
CA ARG A 353 4.82 -46.93 -1.22
C ARG A 353 3.42 -46.64 -0.69
N HIS A 354 2.50 -46.10 -1.49
CA HIS A 354 1.09 -45.98 -1.08
C HIS A 354 0.31 -47.31 -1.14
N HIS A 355 0.83 -48.33 -1.81
CA HIS A 355 0.27 -49.69 -1.82
C HIS A 355 0.60 -50.50 -0.56
N ASP A 356 1.58 -50.09 0.23
CA ASP A 356 1.98 -50.77 1.47
C ASP A 356 1.34 -50.20 2.74
N ASN A 357 0.38 -49.28 2.62
CA ASN A 357 -0.48 -48.93 3.77
C ASN A 357 -1.36 -50.15 4.12
N PRO A 358 -1.26 -50.74 5.33
CA PRO A 358 -2.06 -51.89 5.73
C PRO A 358 -3.58 -51.66 5.59
N ARG A 359 -4.03 -50.39 5.66
CA ARG A 359 -5.43 -50.01 5.45
C ARG A 359 -5.88 -50.17 4.00
N ASN A 360 -5.00 -49.94 3.03
CA ASN A 360 -5.30 -50.15 1.60
C ASN A 360 -5.29 -51.64 1.25
N LYS A 361 -4.36 -52.43 1.81
CA LYS A 361 -4.38 -53.90 1.66
C LYS A 361 -5.66 -54.55 2.21
N ARG A 362 -6.28 -53.95 3.23
CA ARG A 362 -7.58 -54.41 3.75
C ARG A 362 -8.72 -54.08 2.79
N ARG A 363 -8.80 -52.85 2.29
CA ARG A 363 -9.79 -52.44 1.28
C ARG A 363 -9.70 -53.26 0.00
N GLU A 364 -8.49 -53.57 -0.46
CA GLU A 364 -8.27 -54.37 -1.67
C GLU A 364 -8.69 -55.85 -1.48
N ARG A 365 -8.43 -56.44 -0.29
CA ARG A 365 -8.97 -57.77 0.07
C ARG A 365 -10.49 -57.77 0.15
N ASP A 366 -11.09 -56.72 0.69
CA ASP A 366 -12.55 -56.61 0.80
C ASP A 366 -13.19 -56.43 -0.59
N HIS A 367 -12.57 -55.66 -1.48
CA HIS A 367 -12.97 -55.54 -2.88
C HIS A 367 -12.86 -56.87 -3.65
N LEU A 368 -11.77 -57.60 -3.46
CA LEU A 368 -11.58 -58.93 -4.08
C LEU A 368 -12.56 -59.98 -3.53
N ARG A 369 -12.94 -59.90 -2.24
CA ARG A 369 -14.00 -60.73 -1.67
C ARG A 369 -15.36 -60.42 -2.29
N TYR A 370 -15.69 -59.15 -2.47
CA TYR A 370 -16.94 -58.72 -3.10
C TYR A 370 -17.06 -59.23 -4.54
N TYR A 371 -16.01 -59.11 -5.35
CA TYR A 371 -16.06 -59.64 -6.72
C TYR A 371 -16.09 -61.17 -6.79
N ARG A 372 -15.42 -61.88 -5.86
CA ARG A 372 -15.52 -63.34 -5.76
C ARG A 372 -16.91 -63.81 -5.34
N SER A 373 -17.61 -63.07 -4.46
CA SER A 373 -19.00 -63.42 -4.10
C SER A 373 -19.94 -63.24 -5.29
N ILE A 374 -19.77 -62.18 -6.09
CA ILE A 374 -20.57 -61.97 -7.31
C ILE A 374 -20.35 -63.12 -8.31
N ALA A 375 -19.10 -63.55 -8.50
CA ALA A 375 -18.77 -64.64 -9.41
C ALA A 375 -19.32 -66.02 -8.99
N GLN A 376 -19.60 -66.23 -7.68
CA GLN A 376 -20.22 -67.46 -7.18
C GLN A 376 -21.74 -67.52 -7.41
N TYR A 377 -22.41 -66.39 -7.56
CA TYR A 377 -23.85 -66.33 -7.87
C TYR A 377 -24.17 -66.40 -9.37
N GLN A 378 -23.14 -66.47 -10.23
CA GLN A 378 -23.28 -66.57 -11.69
C GLN A 378 -22.94 -67.98 -12.24
N LYS A 379 -22.87 -68.99 -11.36
CA LYS A 379 -22.90 -70.41 -11.69
C LYS A 379 -24.12 -71.04 -11.06
#